data_AF-A0A9R0SFT8-F1
#
_entry.id   AF-A0A9R0SFT8-F1
#
_cell.length_a   1.000
_cell.length_b   1.000
_cell.length_c   1.000
_cell.angle_alpha   90.00
_cell.angle_beta   90.00
_cell.angle_gamma   90.00
#
_symmetry.space_group_name_H-M   'P 1'
#
loop_
_entity.id
_entity.type
_entity.pdbx_description
1 polymer ?
#
loop_
_entity_poly.entity_id
_entity_poly.type
_entity_poly.pdbx_seq_one_letter_code
_entity_poly.pdbx_strand_id
1 'polypeptide(L)'
;MDVESSRQQGPKGDASSNSMAAASEVSVDWRGRPCRPERHGGMKAAVLVLGIQAFEIMAIAAVGNNLITYVFNEMHFPLSKSANIVTNFIGTMFLLSLLGGFLSDSYLGSFWTMLIFGFVELSGFILLAVQAHLPQLRPPACDMKAAGQCEEVAGVKAGIFFAALYLVALGSGCLKPNIIAHGADQFRRDGEDQAVDGGKRLSSYFNAAYFSFCVGEMVALTVLVWVQTRSGMDVGFGVSAAAMAVGLVSLVAGVFFYRNKPPQGSICTPIAKVRTSYQQGAVLSQSYHGHSIFF
;
A
#
# COMPACT_ATOMS: atom_id res chain seq x y z
N MET A 1 -28.35 -63.54 32.28
CA MET A 1 -28.03 -63.96 30.90
C MET A 1 -26.75 -63.24 30.52
N ASP A 2 -25.66 -63.82 31.02
CA ASP A 2 -24.29 -63.53 30.65
C ASP A 2 -23.99 -64.14 29.27
N VAL A 3 -23.32 -63.36 28.42
CA VAL A 3 -22.40 -63.78 27.34
C VAL A 3 -21.49 -62.54 27.17
N GLU A 4 -20.35 -62.37 27.86
CA GLU A 4 -19.04 -63.02 27.66
C GLU A 4 -18.53 -62.81 26.21
N SER A 5 -17.31 -62.35 25.86
CA SER A 5 -16.13 -61.82 26.53
C SER A 5 -15.10 -61.52 25.42
N SER A 6 -14.23 -60.54 25.68
CA SER A 6 -12.83 -60.44 25.22
C SER A 6 -12.49 -60.24 23.74
N ARG A 7 -11.86 -59.08 23.46
CA ARG A 7 -10.47 -59.07 22.97
C ARG A 7 -9.73 -57.76 23.31
N GLN A 8 -8.89 -57.90 24.34
CA GLN A 8 -7.49 -57.46 24.47
C GLN A 8 -7.06 -55.99 24.34
N GLN A 9 -6.20 -55.64 25.31
CA GLN A 9 -5.45 -54.42 25.55
C GLN A 9 -4.24 -54.22 24.61
N GLY A 10 -3.95 -52.94 24.30
CA GLY A 10 -2.62 -52.35 24.06
C GLY A 10 -2.01 -52.47 22.64
N PRO A 11 -1.14 -51.53 22.19
CA PRO A 11 -0.24 -50.70 23.01
C PRO A 11 -0.31 -49.17 22.76
N LYS A 12 0.41 -48.46 23.65
CA LYS A 12 0.82 -47.04 23.58
C LYS A 12 1.72 -46.76 22.36
N GLY A 13 1.67 -45.52 21.86
CA GLY A 13 2.52 -44.96 20.79
C GLY A 13 1.73 -44.88 19.47
N ASP A 14 1.54 -43.74 18.82
CA ASP A 14 2.57 -42.75 18.52
C ASP A 14 2.07 -41.31 18.65
N ALA A 15 2.81 -40.52 19.42
CA ALA A 15 2.72 -39.06 19.53
C ALA A 15 3.29 -38.34 18.28
N SER A 16 3.11 -38.92 17.09
CA SER A 16 3.80 -38.50 15.86
C SER A 16 2.85 -38.10 14.73
N SER A 17 1.53 -38.28 14.86
CA SER A 17 0.56 -37.91 13.82
C SER A 17 -0.09 -36.53 14.00
N ASN A 18 0.28 -35.77 15.04
CA ASN A 18 -0.28 -34.44 15.32
C ASN A 18 0.62 -33.26 14.90
N SER A 19 1.77 -33.50 14.26
CA SER A 19 2.71 -32.42 13.93
C SER A 19 2.55 -31.82 12.52
N MET A 20 1.54 -32.22 11.74
CA MET A 20 1.40 -31.78 10.34
C MET A 20 0.07 -31.11 9.96
N ALA A 21 -0.88 -31.00 10.89
CA ALA A 21 -2.21 -30.41 10.64
C ALA A 21 -2.50 -29.09 11.39
N ALA A 22 -1.50 -28.50 12.06
CA ALA A 22 -1.67 -27.22 12.76
C ALA A 22 -0.41 -26.35 12.67
N ALA A 23 0.09 -26.10 11.46
CA ALA A 23 0.87 -24.89 11.22
C ALA A 23 -0.09 -23.70 11.28
N SER A 24 -0.60 -23.38 12.48
CA SER A 24 -1.20 -22.08 12.75
C SER A 24 -0.19 -21.04 12.25
N GLU A 25 -0.61 -20.17 11.33
CA GLU A 25 0.24 -19.07 10.85
C GLU A 25 0.57 -18.18 12.03
N VAL A 26 1.69 -18.46 12.71
CA VAL A 26 2.12 -17.70 13.87
C VAL A 26 2.43 -16.29 13.40
N SER A 27 1.49 -15.38 13.62
CA SER A 27 1.71 -13.95 13.43
C SER A 27 2.86 -13.50 14.33
N VAL A 28 3.67 -12.59 13.80
CA VAL A 28 4.89 -12.13 14.43
C VAL A 28 4.81 -10.64 14.80
N ASP A 29 5.48 -10.27 15.88
CA ASP A 29 5.74 -8.88 16.22
C ASP A 29 6.76 -8.29 15.23
N TRP A 30 6.97 -6.97 15.28
CA TRP A 30 8.00 -6.28 14.49
C TRP A 30 9.44 -6.83 14.66
N ARG A 31 9.72 -7.56 15.75
CA ARG A 31 11.01 -8.24 16.01
C ARG A 31 11.05 -9.71 15.58
N GLY A 32 10.03 -10.21 14.88
CA GLY A 32 9.96 -11.62 14.50
C GLY A 32 9.64 -12.59 15.65
N ARG A 33 9.15 -12.08 16.79
CA ARG A 33 8.71 -12.90 17.94
C ARG A 33 7.24 -13.28 17.78
N PRO A 34 6.77 -14.42 18.31
CA PRO A 34 5.36 -14.80 18.24
C PRO A 34 4.47 -13.79 18.98
N CYS A 35 3.37 -13.38 18.35
CA CYS A 35 2.44 -12.41 18.92
C CYS A 35 1.72 -12.96 20.16
N ARG A 36 1.61 -12.13 21.19
CA ARG A 36 0.74 -12.39 22.36
C ARG A 36 -0.68 -11.88 22.11
N PRO A 37 -1.74 -12.71 22.20
CA PRO A 37 -3.13 -12.33 21.90
C PRO A 37 -3.71 -11.19 22.76
N GLU A 38 -3.16 -10.97 23.95
CA GLU A 38 -3.62 -9.93 24.89
C GLU A 38 -2.99 -8.55 24.64
N ARG A 39 -1.85 -8.50 23.94
CA ARG A 39 -1.05 -7.29 23.78
C ARG A 39 -1.00 -6.77 22.34
N HIS A 40 -1.15 -7.64 21.35
CA HIS A 40 -1.01 -7.31 19.93
C HIS A 40 -2.35 -7.43 19.19
N GLY A 41 -2.58 -6.50 18.26
CA GLY A 41 -3.80 -6.40 17.47
C GLY A 41 -4.95 -5.65 18.15
N GLY A 42 -6.11 -5.70 17.52
CA GLY A 42 -7.33 -5.07 17.99
C GLY A 42 -7.44 -3.57 17.67
N MET A 43 -8.41 -2.92 18.31
CA MET A 43 -8.85 -1.56 17.93
C MET A 43 -7.77 -0.49 18.11
N LYS A 44 -6.89 -0.63 19.11
CA LYS A 44 -5.80 0.33 19.36
C LYS A 44 -4.79 0.36 18.21
N ALA A 45 -4.38 -0.81 17.73
CA ALA A 45 -3.52 -0.95 16.56
C ALA A 45 -4.24 -0.43 15.31
N ALA A 46 -5.51 -0.80 15.14
CA ALA A 46 -6.30 -0.37 13.99
C ALA A 46 -6.45 1.16 13.90
N VAL A 47 -6.69 1.87 15.02
CA VAL A 47 -6.80 3.34 15.03
C VAL A 47 -5.51 4.01 14.55
N LEU A 48 -4.33 3.45 14.83
CA LEU A 48 -3.06 3.99 14.33
C LEU A 48 -2.90 3.75 12.83
N VAL A 49 -3.36 2.61 12.32
CA VAL A 49 -3.42 2.34 10.86
C VAL A 49 -4.42 3.27 10.16
N LEU A 50 -5.57 3.54 10.79
CA LEU A 50 -6.54 4.53 10.29
C LEU A 50 -5.94 5.95 10.28
N GLY A 51 -5.11 6.28 11.28
CA GLY A 51 -4.37 7.53 11.35
C GLY A 51 -3.50 7.75 10.11
N ILE A 52 -2.60 6.81 9.81
CA ILE A 52 -1.77 6.93 8.59
C ILE A 52 -2.62 6.97 7.31
N GLN A 53 -3.71 6.19 7.23
CA GLN A 53 -4.63 6.25 6.09
C GLN A 53 -5.22 7.64 5.88
N ALA A 54 -5.67 8.30 6.96
CA ALA A 54 -6.26 9.63 6.91
C ALA A 54 -5.24 10.70 6.49
N PHE A 55 -4.03 10.65 7.05
CA PHE A 55 -3.00 11.64 6.76
C PHE A 55 -2.38 11.46 5.38
N GLU A 56 -2.21 10.22 4.91
CA GLU A 56 -1.73 9.94 3.57
C GLU A 56 -2.74 10.40 2.52
N ILE A 57 -4.03 10.01 2.65
CA ILE A 57 -5.04 10.44 1.68
C ILE A 57 -5.16 11.96 1.66
N MET A 58 -5.01 12.60 2.81
CA MET A 58 -5.04 14.05 2.93
C MET A 58 -3.89 14.69 2.14
N ALA A 59 -2.65 14.19 2.31
CA ALA A 59 -1.48 14.71 1.62
C ALA A 59 -1.56 14.52 0.11
N ILE A 60 -1.89 13.31 -0.34
CA ILE A 60 -1.91 12.93 -1.76
C ILE A 60 -3.09 13.56 -2.52
N ALA A 61 -4.27 13.67 -1.90
CA ALA A 61 -5.42 14.31 -2.54
C ALA A 61 -5.18 15.81 -2.74
N ALA A 62 -4.56 16.49 -1.76
CA ALA A 62 -4.22 17.90 -1.90
C ALA A 62 -3.20 18.15 -3.02
N VAL A 63 -2.18 17.30 -3.13
CA VAL A 63 -1.22 17.41 -4.24
C VAL A 63 -1.89 17.06 -5.55
N GLY A 64 -2.61 15.94 -5.65
CA GLY A 64 -3.24 15.49 -6.89
C GLY A 64 -4.20 16.52 -7.51
N ASN A 65 -5.01 17.21 -6.68
CA ASN A 65 -5.98 18.18 -7.18
C ASN A 65 -5.35 19.49 -7.66
N ASN A 66 -4.32 19.99 -6.96
CA ASN A 66 -3.68 21.26 -7.31
C ASN A 66 -2.37 21.11 -8.09
N LEU A 67 -1.95 19.88 -8.39
CA LEU A 67 -0.74 19.61 -9.18
C LEU A 67 -0.85 20.24 -10.57
N ILE A 68 -2.00 20.14 -11.24
CA ILE A 68 -2.17 20.72 -12.58
C ILE A 68 -1.93 22.24 -12.57
N THR A 69 -2.41 22.92 -11.53
CA THR A 69 -2.22 24.36 -11.31
C THR A 69 -0.74 24.69 -11.16
N TYR A 70 0.02 23.86 -10.44
CA TYR A 70 1.46 24.02 -10.29
C TYR A 70 2.20 23.81 -11.62
N VAL A 71 1.89 22.72 -12.34
CA VAL A 71 2.55 22.40 -13.62
C VAL A 71 2.26 23.47 -14.69
N PHE A 72 1.05 24.01 -14.70
CA PHE A 72 0.66 25.04 -15.66
C PHE A 72 1.18 26.43 -15.30
N ASN A 73 0.93 26.92 -14.07
CA ASN A 73 1.26 28.31 -13.70
C ASN A 73 2.72 28.51 -13.31
N GLU A 74 3.37 27.51 -12.71
CA GLU A 74 4.71 27.68 -12.10
C GLU A 74 5.80 26.98 -12.93
N MET A 75 5.47 25.89 -13.63
CA MET A 75 6.39 25.19 -14.53
C MET A 75 6.20 25.56 -16.01
N HIS A 76 5.23 26.44 -16.31
CA HIS A 76 4.92 26.96 -17.64
C HIS A 76 4.71 25.87 -18.72
N PHE A 77 4.26 24.68 -18.34
CA PHE A 77 3.87 23.69 -19.35
C PHE A 77 2.50 24.07 -19.94
N PRO A 78 2.29 23.83 -21.25
CA PRO A 78 0.98 24.00 -21.86
C PRO A 78 -0.03 23.06 -21.22
N LEU A 79 -1.28 23.52 -21.13
CA LEU A 79 -2.36 22.82 -20.41
C LEU A 79 -2.52 21.35 -20.82
N SER A 80 -2.34 21.04 -22.11
CA SER A 80 -2.39 19.66 -22.64
C SER A 80 -1.28 18.77 -22.06
N LYS A 81 -0.03 19.27 -21.98
CA LYS A 81 1.08 18.56 -21.34
C LYS A 81 0.85 18.43 -19.84
N SER A 82 0.36 19.47 -19.16
CA SER A 82 0.08 19.44 -17.72
C SER A 82 -0.97 18.39 -17.36
N ALA A 83 -2.07 18.30 -18.12
CA ALA A 83 -3.09 17.28 -17.93
C ALA A 83 -2.55 15.85 -18.14
N ASN A 84 -1.71 15.66 -19.16
CA ASN A 84 -1.03 14.37 -19.40
C ASN A 84 -0.09 14.00 -18.24
N ILE A 85 0.68 14.95 -17.71
CA ILE A 85 1.58 14.71 -16.57
C ILE A 85 0.79 14.26 -15.34
N VAL A 86 -0.30 14.96 -14.99
CA VAL A 86 -1.15 14.60 -13.85
C VAL A 86 -1.80 13.23 -14.05
N THR A 87 -2.33 12.96 -15.24
CA THR A 87 -2.98 11.68 -15.54
C THR A 87 -1.97 10.53 -15.52
N ASN A 88 -0.76 10.73 -16.07
CA ASN A 88 0.31 9.74 -16.02
C ASN A 88 0.80 9.50 -14.59
N PHE A 89 0.88 10.54 -13.76
CA PHE A 89 1.21 10.42 -12.35
C PHE A 89 0.19 9.52 -11.61
N ILE A 90 -1.11 9.80 -11.76
CA ILE A 90 -2.19 9.00 -11.15
C ILE A 90 -2.16 7.56 -11.71
N GLY A 91 -2.02 7.39 -13.01
CA GLY A 91 -1.93 6.05 -13.63
C GLY A 91 -0.73 5.26 -13.13
N THR A 92 0.42 5.91 -12.96
CA THR A 92 1.63 5.29 -12.42
C THR A 92 1.45 4.84 -10.97
N MET A 93 0.78 5.64 -10.13
CA MET A 93 0.45 5.24 -8.75
C MET A 93 -0.33 3.92 -8.72
N PHE A 94 -1.38 3.79 -9.53
CA PHE A 94 -2.20 2.57 -9.57
C PHE A 94 -1.44 1.35 -10.08
N LEU A 95 -0.57 1.53 -11.09
CA LEU A 95 0.31 0.44 -11.55
C LEU A 95 1.31 0.03 -10.46
N LEU A 96 1.88 0.99 -9.73
CA LEU A 96 2.81 0.73 -8.64
C LEU A 96 2.11 0.12 -7.41
N SER A 97 0.80 0.29 -7.24
CA SER A 97 0.04 -0.43 -6.22
C SER A 97 0.04 -1.94 -6.41
N LEU A 98 -0.01 -2.42 -7.65
CA LEU A 98 0.15 -3.85 -7.94
C LEU A 98 1.55 -4.34 -7.55
N LEU A 99 2.58 -3.53 -7.84
CA LEU A 99 3.96 -3.84 -7.47
C LEU A 99 4.14 -3.84 -5.94
N GLY A 100 3.58 -2.88 -5.22
CA GLY A 100 3.70 -2.77 -3.77
C GLY A 100 3.00 -3.91 -3.02
N GLY A 101 1.85 -4.38 -3.52
CA GLY A 101 1.21 -5.59 -3.02
C GLY A 101 2.12 -6.82 -3.21
N PHE A 102 2.64 -7.00 -4.42
CA PHE A 102 3.55 -8.10 -4.74
C PHE A 102 4.82 -8.11 -3.87
N LEU A 103 5.44 -6.94 -3.64
CA LEU A 103 6.63 -6.80 -2.80
C LEU A 103 6.35 -7.11 -1.33
N SER A 104 5.19 -6.68 -0.81
CA SER A 104 4.76 -6.99 0.55
C SER A 104 4.57 -8.48 0.73
N ASP A 105 3.82 -9.12 -0.16
CA ASP A 105 3.45 -10.53 0.00
C ASP A 105 4.66 -11.47 -0.16
N SER A 106 5.58 -11.10 -1.07
CA SER A 106 6.70 -11.96 -1.46
C SER A 106 7.95 -11.83 -0.59
N TYR A 107 8.29 -10.62 -0.13
CA TYR A 107 9.63 -10.35 0.43
C TYR A 107 9.61 -9.65 1.78
N LEU A 108 8.91 -8.51 1.89
CA LEU A 108 9.10 -7.56 3.00
C LEU A 108 8.05 -7.73 4.11
N GLY A 109 6.86 -8.20 3.78
CA GLY A 109 5.68 -8.11 4.64
C GLY A 109 5.07 -6.69 4.64
N SER A 110 3.82 -6.61 5.07
CA SER A 110 3.02 -5.39 4.91
C SER A 110 3.57 -4.20 5.72
N PHE A 111 3.94 -4.43 6.99
CA PHE A 111 4.48 -3.38 7.86
C PHE A 111 5.78 -2.74 7.33
N TRP A 112 6.76 -3.55 6.91
CA TRP A 112 8.03 -3.04 6.38
C TRP A 112 7.84 -2.33 5.04
N THR A 113 6.93 -2.85 4.20
CA THR A 113 6.57 -2.20 2.94
C THR A 113 5.98 -0.82 3.20
N MET A 114 5.00 -0.70 4.11
CA MET A 114 4.45 0.59 4.50
C MET A 114 5.51 1.55 5.05
N LEU A 115 6.42 1.07 5.89
CA LEU A 115 7.45 1.91 6.48
C LEU A 115 8.43 2.45 5.43
N ILE A 116 8.98 1.57 4.59
CA ILE A 116 9.96 1.95 3.55
C ILE A 116 9.31 2.88 2.52
N PHE A 117 8.17 2.48 1.95
CA PHE A 117 7.51 3.25 0.91
C PHE A 117 6.88 4.54 1.45
N GLY A 118 6.51 4.60 2.72
CA GLY A 118 6.07 5.85 3.34
C GLY A 118 7.20 6.86 3.50
N PHE A 119 8.43 6.44 3.82
CA PHE A 119 9.60 7.34 3.78
C PHE A 119 9.94 7.78 2.34
N VAL A 120 9.78 6.89 1.35
CA VAL A 120 9.92 7.25 -0.07
C VAL A 120 8.90 8.31 -0.46
N GLU A 121 7.64 8.15 -0.07
CA GLU A 121 6.58 9.13 -0.31
C GLU A 121 6.89 10.48 0.35
N LEU A 122 7.29 10.46 1.63
CA LEU A 122 7.69 11.66 2.37
C LEU A 122 8.85 12.38 1.67
N SER A 123 9.85 11.64 1.19
CA SER A 123 10.98 12.23 0.45
C SER A 123 10.51 12.91 -0.84
N GLY A 124 9.53 12.34 -1.54
CA GLY A 124 8.91 12.95 -2.72
C GLY A 124 8.19 14.26 -2.39
N PHE A 125 7.40 14.29 -1.32
CA PHE A 125 6.74 15.52 -0.87
C PHE A 125 7.74 16.59 -0.43
N ILE A 126 8.81 16.21 0.28
CA ILE A 126 9.87 17.15 0.67
C ILE A 126 10.56 17.72 -0.57
N LEU A 127 10.88 16.90 -1.57
CA LEU A 127 11.49 17.36 -2.81
C LEU A 127 10.57 18.33 -3.58
N LEU A 128 9.27 18.03 -3.66
CA LEU A 128 8.28 18.95 -4.24
C LEU A 128 8.22 20.27 -3.46
N ALA A 129 8.22 20.21 -2.13
CA ALA A 129 8.19 21.41 -1.27
C ALA A 129 9.47 22.25 -1.43
N VAL A 130 10.65 21.62 -1.48
CA VAL A 130 11.94 22.31 -1.67
C VAL A 130 12.02 22.94 -3.06
N GLN A 131 11.62 22.21 -4.10
CA GLN A 131 11.57 22.74 -5.46
C GLN A 131 10.56 23.89 -5.59
N ALA A 132 9.46 23.81 -4.83
CA ALA A 132 8.50 24.88 -4.78
C ALA A 132 9.02 26.10 -4.00
N HIS A 133 9.77 25.90 -2.92
CA HIS A 133 10.23 27.01 -2.10
C HIS A 133 11.43 27.76 -2.70
N LEU A 134 12.30 27.05 -3.43
CA LEU A 134 13.53 27.64 -3.97
C LEU A 134 13.30 28.26 -5.37
N PRO A 135 13.34 29.60 -5.52
CA PRO A 135 13.11 30.27 -6.79
C PRO A 135 14.18 29.94 -7.85
N GLN A 136 15.37 29.50 -7.44
CA GLN A 136 16.44 29.05 -8.34
C GLN A 136 16.08 27.76 -9.08
N LEU A 137 15.20 26.93 -8.51
CA LEU A 137 14.74 25.65 -9.06
C LEU A 137 13.47 25.79 -9.90
N ARG A 138 12.93 27.01 -10.01
CA ARG A 138 11.79 27.37 -10.85
C ARG A 138 12.23 28.16 -12.08
N PRO A 139 11.41 28.19 -13.15
CA PRO A 139 11.59 29.14 -14.24
C PRO A 139 11.31 30.57 -13.73
N PRO A 140 11.84 31.62 -14.40
CA PRO A 140 11.54 33.00 -14.03
C PRO A 140 10.04 33.28 -14.16
N ALA A 141 9.45 33.98 -13.19
CA ALA A 141 8.01 34.23 -13.14
C ALA A 141 7.49 34.83 -14.45
N CYS A 142 6.58 34.13 -15.11
CA CYS A 142 5.98 34.53 -16.37
C CYS A 142 4.49 34.22 -16.34
N ASP A 143 3.66 35.21 -16.67
CA ASP A 143 2.21 35.00 -16.69
C ASP A 143 1.82 34.33 -18.02
N MET A 144 1.59 33.02 -17.99
CA MET A 144 1.14 32.21 -19.12
C MET A 144 -0.16 32.72 -19.77
N LYS A 145 -0.97 33.51 -19.06
CA LYS A 145 -2.22 34.08 -19.59
C LYS A 145 -2.01 35.43 -20.29
N ALA A 146 -0.95 36.16 -19.95
CA ALA A 146 -0.68 37.51 -20.47
C ALA A 146 0.46 37.52 -21.51
N ALA A 147 1.47 36.67 -21.35
CA ALA A 147 2.62 36.54 -22.24
C ALA A 147 2.55 35.18 -22.95
N GLY A 148 2.17 35.18 -24.23
CA GLY A 148 1.96 33.95 -25.01
C GLY A 148 3.20 33.08 -25.28
N GLN A 149 4.35 33.38 -24.67
CA GLN A 149 5.62 32.65 -24.83
C GLN A 149 6.45 32.70 -23.53
N CYS A 150 6.05 31.94 -22.51
CA CYS A 150 6.92 31.67 -21.36
C CYS A 150 7.87 30.51 -21.68
N GLU A 151 9.10 30.57 -21.17
CA GLU A 151 10.08 29.49 -21.33
C GLU A 151 9.66 28.28 -20.49
N GLU A 152 9.43 27.14 -21.15
CA GLU A 152 9.13 25.86 -20.49
C GLU A 152 10.31 25.44 -19.60
N VAL A 153 10.03 24.81 -18.46
CA VAL A 153 11.08 24.27 -17.59
C VAL A 153 11.85 23.18 -18.31
N ALA A 154 13.14 23.45 -18.57
CA ALA A 154 14.04 22.53 -19.26
C ALA A 154 15.20 22.06 -18.37
N GLY A 155 15.81 20.93 -18.75
CA GLY A 155 17.02 20.40 -18.13
C GLY A 155 16.84 19.86 -16.70
N VAL A 156 17.78 20.20 -15.82
CA VAL A 156 17.89 19.62 -14.47
C VAL A 156 16.66 19.92 -13.60
N LYS A 157 16.04 21.10 -13.77
CA LYS A 157 14.86 21.52 -13.01
C LYS A 157 13.64 20.62 -13.28
N ALA A 158 13.42 20.26 -14.56
CA ALA A 158 12.38 19.32 -14.95
C ALA A 158 12.69 17.92 -14.41
N GLY A 159 13.95 17.49 -14.46
CA GLY A 159 14.38 16.20 -13.91
C GLY A 159 14.06 16.04 -12.43
N ILE A 160 14.33 17.08 -11.62
CA ILE A 160 14.01 17.08 -10.18
C ILE A 160 12.49 16.99 -9.96
N PHE A 161 11.70 17.70 -10.75
CA PHE A 161 10.25 17.68 -10.66
C PHE A 161 9.66 16.29 -10.95
N PHE A 162 10.08 15.67 -12.06
CA PHE A 162 9.64 14.31 -12.39
C PHE A 162 10.14 13.28 -11.38
N ALA A 163 11.37 13.41 -10.88
CA ALA A 163 11.87 12.54 -9.82
C ALA A 163 11.01 12.64 -8.56
N ALA A 164 10.65 13.85 -8.14
CA ALA A 164 9.80 14.07 -6.98
C ALA A 164 8.39 13.48 -7.18
N LEU A 165 7.77 13.70 -8.36
CA LEU A 165 6.48 13.09 -8.70
C LEU A 165 6.52 11.56 -8.71
N TYR A 166 7.54 10.96 -9.31
CA TYR A 166 7.65 9.50 -9.35
C TYR A 166 7.97 8.90 -7.98
N LEU A 167 8.69 9.61 -7.10
CA LEU A 167 8.89 9.19 -5.71
C LEU A 167 7.58 9.20 -4.92
N VAL A 168 6.77 10.26 -5.05
CA VAL A 168 5.42 10.29 -4.46
C VAL A 168 4.56 9.16 -5.04
N ALA A 169 4.60 8.96 -6.36
CA ALA A 169 3.80 7.93 -7.01
C ALA A 169 4.17 6.51 -6.55
N LEU A 170 5.47 6.25 -6.41
CA LEU A 170 6.02 4.97 -5.94
C LEU A 170 5.67 4.73 -4.48
N GLY A 171 5.84 5.74 -3.64
CA GLY A 171 5.53 5.66 -2.21
C GLY A 171 4.05 5.42 -1.95
N SER A 172 3.19 6.33 -2.41
CA SER A 172 1.74 6.24 -2.23
C SER A 172 1.15 5.00 -2.91
N GLY A 173 1.62 4.69 -4.13
CA GLY A 173 1.22 3.49 -4.87
C GLY A 173 1.45 2.23 -4.04
N CYS A 174 2.65 2.05 -3.48
CA CYS A 174 2.97 0.86 -2.71
C CYS A 174 2.38 0.85 -1.29
N LEU A 175 2.12 2.02 -0.70
CA LEU A 175 1.69 2.14 0.68
C LEU A 175 0.18 1.88 0.85
N LYS A 176 -0.67 2.42 -0.03
CA LYS A 176 -2.14 2.28 0.03
C LYS A 176 -2.69 0.85 0.16
N PRO A 177 -2.36 -0.09 -0.73
CA PRO A 177 -2.90 -1.45 -0.62
C PRO A 177 -2.46 -2.13 0.69
N ASN A 178 -1.26 -1.79 1.15
CA ASN A 178 -0.69 -2.36 2.37
C ASN A 178 -1.30 -1.80 3.64
N ILE A 179 -1.73 -0.52 3.69
CA ILE A 179 -2.48 0.01 4.85
C ILE A 179 -3.74 -0.84 5.10
N ILE A 180 -4.54 -1.07 4.06
CA ILE A 180 -5.82 -1.77 4.20
C ILE A 180 -5.59 -3.23 4.61
N ALA A 181 -4.65 -3.92 3.97
CA ALA A 181 -4.29 -5.30 4.30
C ALA A 181 -3.76 -5.41 5.74
N HIS A 182 -2.82 -4.54 6.12
CA HIS A 182 -2.22 -4.54 7.44
C HIS A 182 -3.22 -4.25 8.56
N GLY A 183 -4.14 -3.32 8.33
CA GLY A 183 -5.19 -3.02 9.31
C GLY A 183 -6.21 -4.14 9.45
N ALA A 184 -6.56 -4.83 8.36
CA ALA A 184 -7.41 -6.03 8.41
C ALA A 184 -6.74 -7.16 9.22
N ASP A 185 -5.42 -7.32 9.08
CA ASP A 185 -4.64 -8.31 9.83
C ASP A 185 -4.67 -8.10 11.35
N GLN A 186 -5.01 -6.91 11.84
CA GLN A 186 -5.14 -6.63 13.27
C GLN A 186 -6.34 -7.32 13.94
N PHE A 187 -7.32 -7.78 13.14
CA PHE A 187 -8.56 -8.38 13.65
C PHE A 187 -8.67 -9.88 13.39
N ARG A 188 -7.72 -10.48 12.67
CA ARG A 188 -7.68 -11.92 12.41
C ARG A 188 -7.23 -12.67 13.67
N ARG A 189 -8.09 -13.55 14.21
CA ARG A 189 -7.81 -14.46 15.34
C ARG A 189 -7.94 -15.90 14.89
N ASP A 190 -7.06 -16.74 15.40
CA ASP A 190 -7.04 -18.18 15.12
C ASP A 190 -7.96 -18.88 16.14
N GLY A 191 -9.14 -19.34 15.72
CA GLY A 191 -10.10 -20.08 16.54
C GLY A 191 -11.54 -19.97 16.04
N GLU A 192 -12.24 -21.11 15.90
CA GLU A 192 -13.60 -21.20 15.33
C GLU A 192 -14.67 -20.47 16.17
N ASP A 193 -14.61 -20.56 17.50
CA ASP A 193 -15.62 -19.95 18.40
C ASP A 193 -15.57 -18.40 18.46
N GLN A 194 -14.45 -17.79 18.04
CA GLN A 194 -14.26 -16.33 18.05
C GLN A 194 -14.32 -15.70 16.66
N ALA A 195 -14.55 -16.50 15.61
CA ALA A 195 -14.65 -16.04 14.23
C ALA A 195 -15.87 -15.13 14.00
N VAL A 196 -16.98 -15.38 14.70
CA VAL A 196 -18.24 -14.60 14.57
C VAL A 196 -18.06 -13.16 15.09
N ASP A 197 -17.41 -12.98 16.24
CA ASP A 197 -17.10 -11.65 16.78
C ASP A 197 -15.96 -10.96 16.04
N GLY A 198 -14.99 -11.73 15.52
CA GLY A 198 -13.94 -11.23 14.63
C GLY A 198 -14.50 -10.60 13.36
N GLY A 199 -15.48 -11.23 12.71
CA GLY A 199 -16.13 -10.73 11.49
C GLY A 199 -16.84 -9.38 11.69
N LYS A 200 -17.59 -9.22 12.78
CA LYS A 200 -18.27 -7.95 13.11
C LYS A 200 -17.27 -6.80 13.32
N ARG A 201 -16.18 -7.07 14.04
CA ARG A 201 -15.12 -6.07 14.30
C ARG A 201 -14.36 -5.71 13.03
N LEU A 202 -14.11 -6.69 12.16
CA LEU A 202 -13.47 -6.47 10.86
C LEU A 202 -14.36 -5.63 9.93
N SER A 203 -15.67 -5.90 9.88
CA SER A 203 -16.62 -5.06 9.13
C SER A 203 -16.67 -3.62 9.67
N SER A 204 -16.72 -3.47 11.00
CA SER A 204 -16.65 -2.14 11.62
C SER A 204 -15.33 -1.42 11.31
N TYR A 205 -14.21 -2.14 11.21
CA TYR A 205 -12.93 -1.58 10.78
C TYR A 205 -12.99 -1.07 9.34
N PHE A 206 -13.52 -1.85 8.39
CA PHE A 206 -13.65 -1.40 7.01
C PHE A 206 -14.56 -0.17 6.88
N ASN A 207 -15.66 -0.12 7.64
CA ASN A 207 -16.51 1.07 7.71
C ASN A 207 -15.74 2.28 8.27
N ALA A 208 -14.96 2.09 9.33
CA ALA A 208 -14.12 3.15 9.90
C ALA A 208 -12.99 3.58 8.95
N ALA A 209 -12.39 2.66 8.20
CA ALA A 209 -11.38 2.94 7.18
C ALA A 209 -11.95 3.78 6.04
N TYR A 210 -13.13 3.43 5.55
CA TYR A 210 -13.82 4.20 4.53
C TYR A 210 -14.20 5.60 5.03
N PHE A 211 -14.73 5.70 6.26
CA PHE A 211 -15.01 7.00 6.89
C PHE A 211 -13.73 7.85 7.03
N SER A 212 -12.64 7.26 7.51
CA SER A 212 -11.34 7.91 7.66
C SER A 212 -10.78 8.42 6.32
N PHE A 213 -10.96 7.63 5.25
CA PHE A 213 -10.61 8.01 3.89
C PHE A 213 -11.39 9.26 3.45
N CYS A 214 -12.72 9.24 3.58
CA CYS A 214 -13.58 10.36 3.19
C CYS A 214 -13.27 11.63 3.99
N VAL A 215 -13.01 11.51 5.30
CA VAL A 215 -12.63 12.67 6.13
C VAL A 215 -11.30 13.26 5.70
N GLY A 216 -10.28 12.43 5.45
CA GLY A 216 -8.99 12.91 4.98
C GLY A 216 -9.07 13.61 3.62
N GLU A 217 -9.83 13.05 2.68
CA GLU A 217 -10.08 13.65 1.38
C GLU A 217 -10.87 14.96 1.48
N MET A 218 -11.92 15.01 2.31
CA MET A 218 -12.70 16.24 2.54
C MET A 218 -11.83 17.37 3.09
N VAL A 219 -10.96 17.07 4.06
CA VAL A 219 -10.03 18.07 4.62
C VAL A 219 -9.00 18.50 3.57
N ALA A 220 -8.52 17.60 2.72
CA ALA A 220 -7.59 17.95 1.65
C ALA A 220 -8.21 18.91 0.63
N LEU A 221 -9.40 18.56 0.12
CA LEU A 221 -10.09 19.33 -0.91
C LEU A 221 -10.59 20.69 -0.43
N THR A 222 -10.73 20.88 0.88
CA THR A 222 -11.19 22.14 1.48
C THR A 222 -10.03 22.93 2.08
N VAL A 223 -9.46 22.47 3.19
CA VAL A 223 -8.45 23.19 3.97
C VAL A 223 -7.13 23.26 3.22
N LEU A 224 -6.61 22.14 2.71
CA LEU A 224 -5.30 22.16 2.03
C LEU A 224 -5.38 22.91 0.71
N VAL A 225 -6.40 22.66 -0.12
CA VAL A 225 -6.61 23.42 -1.36
C VAL A 225 -6.75 24.93 -1.08
N TRP A 226 -7.42 25.31 0.02
CA TRP A 226 -7.51 26.71 0.43
C TRP A 226 -6.15 27.29 0.85
N VAL A 227 -5.34 26.55 1.61
CA VAL A 227 -3.96 26.97 1.96
C VAL A 227 -3.12 27.12 0.69
N GLN A 228 -3.20 26.17 -0.23
CA GLN A 228 -2.46 26.15 -1.49
C GLN A 228 -2.79 27.36 -2.38
N THR A 229 -4.07 27.73 -2.45
CA THR A 229 -4.53 28.86 -3.26
C THR A 229 -4.26 30.22 -2.62
N ARG A 230 -4.26 30.33 -1.28
CA ARG A 230 -4.04 31.60 -0.56
C ARG A 230 -2.57 31.88 -0.23
N SER A 231 -1.85 30.87 0.25
CA SER A 231 -0.47 31.01 0.76
C SER A 231 0.60 30.57 -0.23
N GLY A 232 0.20 30.03 -1.38
CA GLY A 232 1.12 29.56 -2.40
C GLY A 232 1.37 28.06 -2.36
N MET A 233 1.94 27.57 -3.46
CA MET A 233 2.09 26.13 -3.70
C MET A 233 3.21 25.49 -2.87
N ASP A 234 4.21 26.29 -2.50
CA ASP A 234 5.33 25.91 -1.64
C ASP A 234 4.87 25.56 -0.22
N VAL A 235 4.06 26.43 0.39
CA VAL A 235 3.43 26.15 1.69
C VAL A 235 2.54 24.92 1.57
N GLY A 236 1.76 24.85 0.49
CA GLY A 236 0.93 23.71 0.14
C GLY A 236 1.62 22.35 0.21
N PHE A 237 2.70 22.18 -0.54
CA PHE A 237 3.48 20.94 -0.54
C PHE A 237 4.19 20.70 0.80
N GLY A 238 4.62 21.77 1.48
CA GLY A 238 5.15 21.68 2.84
C GLY A 238 4.14 21.10 3.85
N VAL A 239 2.88 21.55 3.80
CA VAL A 239 1.82 21.01 4.66
C VAL A 239 1.49 19.56 4.29
N SER A 240 1.46 19.19 3.01
CA SER A 240 1.31 17.78 2.60
C SER A 240 2.46 16.90 3.12
N ALA A 241 3.71 17.39 3.07
CA ALA A 241 4.86 16.69 3.65
C ALA A 241 4.71 16.51 5.17
N ALA A 242 4.27 17.55 5.88
CA ALA A 242 4.02 17.50 7.32
C ALA A 242 2.89 16.52 7.67
N ALA A 243 1.78 16.51 6.91
CA ALA A 243 0.69 15.57 7.08
C ALA A 243 1.20 14.12 6.93
N MET A 244 1.94 13.83 5.85
CA MET A 244 2.52 12.50 5.65
C MET A 244 3.51 12.12 6.76
N ALA A 245 4.33 13.05 7.25
CA ALA A 245 5.23 12.82 8.39
C ALA A 245 4.46 12.46 9.66
N VAL A 246 3.35 13.14 9.96
CA VAL A 246 2.45 12.79 11.08
C VAL A 246 1.84 11.41 10.88
N GLY A 247 1.43 11.07 9.66
CA GLY A 247 0.99 9.72 9.29
C GLY A 247 2.04 8.65 9.59
N LEU A 248 3.29 8.88 9.19
CA LEU A 248 4.41 7.98 9.50
C LEU A 248 4.69 7.86 11.00
N VAL A 249 4.62 8.96 11.75
CA VAL A 249 4.76 8.92 13.21
C VAL A 249 3.64 8.06 13.82
N SER A 250 2.41 8.17 13.32
CA SER A 250 1.30 7.32 13.77
C SER A 250 1.55 5.84 13.49
N LEU A 251 2.13 5.51 12.33
CA LEU A 251 2.54 4.16 11.99
C LEU A 251 3.62 3.65 12.96
N VAL A 252 4.71 4.41 13.13
CA VAL A 252 5.83 4.00 13.99
C VAL A 252 5.42 3.89 15.46
N ALA A 253 4.53 4.75 15.95
CA ALA A 253 4.00 4.67 17.32
C ALA A 253 3.25 3.34 17.58
N GLY A 254 2.66 2.74 16.54
CA GLY A 254 1.92 1.48 16.64
C GLY A 254 2.77 0.21 16.60
N VAL A 255 4.09 0.33 16.38
CA VAL A 255 5.03 -0.81 16.23
C VAL A 255 4.91 -1.85 17.33
N PHE A 256 4.67 -1.44 18.58
CA PHE A 256 4.55 -2.35 19.72
C PHE A 256 3.17 -3.00 19.87
N PHE A 257 2.19 -2.57 19.08
CA PHE A 257 0.81 -3.05 19.13
C PHE A 257 0.42 -3.85 17.88
N TYR A 258 1.18 -3.74 16.78
CA TYR A 258 0.84 -4.42 15.54
C TYR A 258 1.06 -5.93 15.58
N ARG A 259 0.12 -6.63 14.96
CA ARG A 259 0.21 -8.04 14.59
C ARG A 259 0.64 -8.10 13.11
N ASN A 260 1.83 -8.61 12.82
CA ASN A 260 2.32 -8.75 11.44
C ASN A 260 2.19 -10.18 10.97
N LYS A 261 1.79 -10.36 9.71
CA LYS A 261 1.94 -11.66 9.04
C LYS A 261 3.35 -11.79 8.47
N PRO A 262 3.98 -12.96 8.61
CA PRO A 262 5.19 -13.24 7.84
C PRO A 262 4.86 -13.26 6.33
N PRO A 263 5.84 -12.91 5.45
CA PRO A 263 5.63 -12.96 4.01
C PRO A 263 5.25 -14.37 3.57
N GLN A 264 4.15 -14.51 2.81
CA GLN A 264 3.58 -15.80 2.40
C GLN A 264 4.21 -16.36 1.10
N GLY A 265 5.24 -15.69 0.58
CA GLY A 265 5.89 -16.05 -0.67
C GLY A 265 5.18 -15.48 -1.90
N SER A 266 5.76 -15.66 -3.08
CA SER A 266 5.27 -14.99 -4.29
C SER A 266 4.00 -15.62 -4.87
N ILE A 267 2.95 -14.81 -5.06
CA ILE A 267 1.71 -15.15 -5.78
C ILE A 267 1.99 -15.48 -7.26
N CYS A 268 3.09 -14.96 -7.82
CA CYS A 268 3.53 -15.28 -9.17
C CYS A 268 4.01 -16.73 -9.31
N THR A 269 4.41 -17.39 -8.22
CA THR A 269 4.95 -18.76 -8.27
C THR A 269 3.86 -19.78 -8.60
N PRO A 270 2.67 -19.76 -7.97
CA PRO A 270 1.50 -20.53 -8.44
C PRO A 270 1.09 -20.23 -9.88
N ILE A 271 1.05 -18.96 -10.29
CA ILE A 271 0.62 -18.55 -11.63
C ILE A 271 1.61 -19.04 -12.70
N ALA A 272 2.92 -18.94 -12.43
CA ALA A 272 3.96 -19.46 -13.30
C ALA A 272 3.89 -20.99 -13.40
N LYS A 273 3.66 -21.69 -12.27
CA LYS A 273 3.45 -23.14 -12.24
C LYS A 273 2.23 -23.57 -13.05
N VAL A 274 1.12 -22.84 -12.99
CA VAL A 274 -0.07 -23.14 -13.81
C VAL A 274 0.23 -22.93 -15.30
N ARG A 275 0.97 -21.89 -15.67
CA ARG A 275 1.37 -21.65 -17.07
C ARG A 275 2.28 -22.74 -17.61
N THR A 276 3.27 -23.17 -16.83
CA THR A 276 4.15 -24.28 -17.23
C THR A 276 3.39 -25.60 -17.30
N SER A 277 2.48 -25.87 -16.36
CA SER A 277 1.63 -27.06 -16.39
C SER A 277 0.66 -27.04 -17.57
N TYR A 278 0.12 -25.87 -17.94
CA TYR A 278 -0.73 -25.71 -19.12
C TYR A 278 0.06 -25.91 -20.41
N GLN A 279 1.26 -25.33 -20.53
CA GLN A 279 2.13 -25.56 -21.69
C GLN A 279 2.56 -27.03 -21.81
N GLN A 280 2.87 -27.69 -20.70
CA GLN A 280 3.24 -29.09 -20.68
C GLN A 280 2.04 -30.01 -21.01
N GLY A 281 0.84 -29.66 -20.55
CA GLY A 281 -0.42 -30.30 -20.94
C GLY A 281 -0.77 -30.12 -22.43
N ALA A 282 -0.52 -28.94 -22.99
CA ALA A 282 -0.73 -28.66 -24.42
C ALA A 282 0.26 -29.45 -25.30
N VAL A 283 1.53 -29.55 -24.90
CA VAL A 283 2.54 -30.36 -25.59
C VAL A 283 2.18 -31.85 -25.54
N LEU A 284 1.69 -32.36 -24.41
CA LEU A 284 1.23 -33.74 -24.29
C LEU A 284 -0.02 -34.02 -25.15
N SER A 285 -1.00 -33.10 -25.18
CA SER A 285 -2.19 -33.22 -26.02
C SER A 285 -1.88 -33.28 -27.52
N GLN A 286 -0.86 -32.54 -27.98
CA GLN A 286 -0.44 -32.55 -29.38
C GLN A 286 0.31 -33.84 -29.75
N SER A 287 1.02 -34.47 -28.80
CA SER A 287 1.66 -35.77 -28.98
C SER A 287 0.66 -36.93 -29.07
N TYR A 288 -0.48 -36.85 -28.38
CA TYR A 288 -1.54 -37.87 -28.46
C TYR A 288 -2.35 -37.80 -29.77
N HIS A 289 -2.61 -36.60 -30.31
CA HIS A 289 -3.27 -36.47 -31.63
C HIS A 289 -2.39 -36.82 -32.83
N GLY A 290 -1.06 -36.77 -32.69
CA GLY A 290 -0.14 -37.24 -33.73
C GLY A 290 -0.11 -38.76 -33.92
N HIS A 291 -0.56 -39.54 -32.94
CA HIS A 291 -0.57 -41.01 -33.00
C HIS A 291 -1.90 -41.61 -33.49
N SER A 292 -2.96 -40.82 -33.67
CA SER A 292 -4.28 -41.32 -34.13
C SER A 292 -4.52 -41.19 -35.65
N ILE A 293 -3.51 -40.81 -36.44
CA ILE A 293 -3.59 -40.73 -37.92
C ILE A 293 -2.80 -41.86 -38.62
N PHE A 294 -2.20 -42.78 -37.86
CA PHE A 294 -1.58 -44.00 -38.39
C PHE A 294 -2.31 -45.24 -37.87
N PHE A 295 -3.49 -45.53 -38.42
CA PHE A 295 -4.06 -46.86 -38.55
C PHE A 295 -5.02 -46.90 -39.73
#